data_AF-A0A933ZBN8-F1
#
_entry.id   AF-A0A933ZBN8-F1
#
_cell.length_a   1.000
_cell.length_b   1.000
_cell.length_c   1.000
_cell.angle_alpha   90.00
_cell.angle_beta   90.00
_cell.angle_gamma   90.00
#
_symmetry.space_group_name_H-M   'P 1'
#
loop_
_entity.id
_entity.type
_entity.pdbx_description
1 polymer ?
#
loop_
_entity_poly.entity_id
_entity_poly.type
_entity_poly.pdbx_seq_one_letter_code
_entity_poly.pdbx_strand_id
1 'polypeptide(L)'
;MPATLPRKLHLPTGRVVDLERTGDPPGHVPTLRGSVHALAGQVVRLRNEAGELVDPESLALEDFHVLRSILTHAGLLAEQSVEVPCDNCNEVRALRPCELVEPGPFIDGELGDPELDERFPFDKEHEIGEAQLGKLKVKLRPVTVAEARPLHEAIDGGRLRVTSALVRAMGIESLDGETLAPRIARRLQRIDDSSWDSLTDLLDAAYYGPRLRPWWRCQECGARNELEAPSLREFPALALPRDDQPIAGFPDVDAFESAVRKHADALFAQLGVRNVALTVELGVAECDDGGVPLLGSYDPGEQEGSGMPSASPEVRLYYRTFRSMYADEPYDVEREIAETIEHELRHHLAFLSGWDPEDEREHEEISREQGRRVGQSESLRRATRAAGSDVSEFLRRTWPLWLLVAAVTIAVILASR
;
A
#
# COMPACT_ATOMS: atom_id res chain seq x y z
N MET A 1 -17.20 12.60 1.85
CA MET A 1 -18.42 12.49 1.01
C MET A 1 -18.29 11.19 0.22
N PRO A 2 -19.35 10.38 0.05
CA PRO A 2 -19.24 9.15 -0.73
C PRO A 2 -18.76 9.47 -2.15
N ALA A 3 -17.77 8.74 -2.64
CA ALA A 3 -17.25 8.92 -3.98
C ALA A 3 -18.35 8.64 -5.02
N THR A 4 -18.35 9.39 -6.12
CA THR A 4 -19.34 9.19 -7.18
C THR A 4 -19.02 7.89 -7.91
N LEU A 5 -20.05 7.05 -8.16
CA LEU A 5 -19.90 5.83 -8.94
C LEU A 5 -19.32 6.15 -10.33
N PRO A 6 -18.14 5.61 -10.71
CA PRO A 6 -17.64 5.76 -12.07
C PRO A 6 -18.58 5.08 -13.06
N ARG A 7 -18.77 5.68 -14.24
CA ARG A 7 -19.65 5.12 -15.29
C ARG A 7 -19.01 3.98 -16.05
N LYS A 8 -17.69 3.96 -16.12
CA LYS A 8 -16.88 3.03 -16.92
C LYS A 8 -15.66 2.63 -16.10
N LEU A 9 -15.27 1.36 -16.17
CA LEU A 9 -14.06 0.83 -15.57
C LEU A 9 -13.32 -0.09 -16.54
N HIS A 10 -12.00 0.01 -16.50
CA HIS A 10 -11.05 -0.92 -17.05
C HIS A 10 -10.64 -1.91 -15.95
N LEU A 11 -10.67 -3.20 -16.26
CA LEU A 11 -10.41 -4.28 -15.30
C LEU A 11 -9.06 -4.96 -15.59
N PRO A 12 -8.43 -5.61 -14.60
CA PRO A 12 -7.13 -6.28 -14.75
C PRO A 12 -7.04 -7.25 -15.93
N THR A 13 -8.12 -7.97 -16.25
CA THR A 13 -8.14 -8.88 -17.42
C THR A 13 -8.10 -8.16 -18.77
N GLY A 14 -8.16 -6.84 -18.80
CA GLY A 14 -8.32 -6.02 -20.01
C GLY A 14 -9.78 -5.85 -20.43
N ARG A 15 -10.72 -6.45 -19.68
CA ARG A 15 -12.15 -6.23 -19.88
C ARG A 15 -12.51 -4.80 -19.49
N VAL A 16 -13.48 -4.25 -20.20
CA VAL A 16 -14.03 -2.92 -19.93
C VAL A 16 -15.53 -3.07 -19.65
N VAL A 17 -16.00 -2.45 -18.57
CA VAL A 17 -17.39 -2.51 -18.14
C VAL A 17 -17.97 -1.13 -17.85
N ASP A 18 -19.21 -0.93 -18.26
CA ASP A 18 -20.03 0.20 -17.85
C ASP A 18 -20.85 -0.17 -16.61
N LEU A 19 -20.96 0.78 -15.68
CA LEU A 19 -21.65 0.65 -14.40
C LEU A 19 -22.89 1.54 -14.38
N GLU A 20 -24.05 0.92 -14.18
CA GLU A 20 -25.33 1.61 -14.01
C GLU A 20 -25.87 1.31 -12.62
N ARG A 21 -26.05 2.34 -11.77
CA ARG A 21 -26.73 2.16 -10.48
C ARG A 21 -28.20 1.82 -10.71
N THR A 22 -28.66 0.70 -10.13
CA THR A 22 -30.02 0.19 -10.25
C THR A 22 -30.78 0.16 -8.93
N GLY A 23 -30.08 0.20 -7.80
CA GLY A 23 -30.70 0.10 -6.48
C GLY A 23 -29.95 0.87 -5.40
N ASP A 24 -30.41 0.66 -4.17
CA ASP A 24 -29.81 1.24 -2.98
C ASP A 24 -28.82 0.27 -2.34
N PRO A 25 -27.77 0.79 -1.67
CA PRO A 25 -26.81 -0.04 -0.97
C PRO A 25 -27.50 -0.90 0.10
N PRO A 26 -27.04 -2.14 0.31
CA PRO A 26 -27.53 -2.96 1.40
C PRO A 26 -27.18 -2.28 2.73
N GLY A 27 -28.11 -2.29 3.69
CA GLY A 27 -27.90 -1.71 5.03
C GLY A 27 -26.98 -2.53 5.95
N HIS A 28 -26.30 -3.53 5.42
CA HIS A 28 -25.37 -4.42 6.12
C HIS A 28 -24.17 -4.72 5.23
N VAL A 29 -23.06 -5.13 5.85
CA VAL A 29 -21.85 -5.55 5.13
C VAL A 29 -22.19 -6.82 4.35
N PRO A 30 -22.13 -6.78 3.01
CA PRO A 30 -22.50 -7.93 2.20
C PRO A 30 -21.44 -9.02 2.37
N THR A 31 -21.91 -10.27 2.36
CA THR A 31 -21.00 -11.40 2.22
C THR A 31 -20.37 -11.40 0.81
N LEU A 32 -19.43 -12.32 0.54
CA LEU A 32 -18.85 -12.43 -0.80
C LEU A 32 -19.95 -12.74 -1.83
N ARG A 33 -20.85 -13.67 -1.52
CA ARG A 33 -22.01 -13.97 -2.36
C ARG A 33 -23.01 -12.80 -2.42
N GLY A 34 -23.19 -12.08 -1.32
CA GLY A 34 -23.98 -10.84 -1.29
C GLY A 34 -23.45 -9.79 -2.27
N SER A 35 -22.13 -9.70 -2.42
CA SER A 35 -21.47 -8.79 -3.37
C SER A 35 -21.69 -9.21 -4.82
N VAL A 36 -21.71 -10.53 -5.12
CA VAL A 36 -22.09 -11.06 -6.44
C VAL A 36 -23.53 -10.65 -6.78
N HIS A 37 -24.46 -10.80 -5.84
CA HIS A 37 -25.86 -10.39 -6.06
C HIS A 37 -26.02 -8.88 -6.26
N ALA A 38 -25.22 -8.06 -5.56
CA ALA A 38 -25.20 -6.61 -5.75
C ALA A 38 -24.80 -6.23 -7.18
N LEU A 39 -23.80 -6.90 -7.75
CA LEU A 39 -23.32 -6.74 -9.13
C LEU A 39 -24.26 -7.38 -10.18
N ALA A 40 -25.11 -8.33 -9.77
CA ALA A 40 -26.08 -8.99 -10.64
C ALA A 40 -27.37 -8.15 -10.87
N GLY A 41 -27.28 -6.83 -10.67
CA GLY A 41 -28.38 -5.90 -10.92
C GLY A 41 -29.17 -5.46 -9.68
N GLN A 42 -28.86 -5.97 -8.47
CA GLN A 42 -29.53 -5.48 -7.25
C GLN A 42 -29.13 -4.05 -6.90
N VAL A 43 -27.84 -3.72 -7.03
CA VAL A 43 -27.31 -2.38 -6.72
C VAL A 43 -26.73 -1.73 -7.97
N VAL A 44 -25.97 -2.51 -8.74
CA VAL A 44 -25.35 -2.07 -9.99
C VAL A 44 -25.59 -3.12 -11.06
N ARG A 45 -25.76 -2.65 -12.30
CA ARG A 45 -25.79 -3.47 -13.50
C ARG A 45 -24.53 -3.24 -14.31
N LEU A 46 -23.93 -4.34 -14.77
CA LEU A 46 -22.73 -4.35 -15.59
C LEU A 46 -23.10 -4.50 -17.07
N ARG A 47 -22.48 -3.69 -17.93
CA ARG A 47 -22.52 -3.86 -19.39
C ARG A 47 -21.12 -3.89 -19.99
N ASN A 48 -20.93 -4.65 -21.07
CA ASN A 48 -19.70 -4.58 -21.85
C ASN A 48 -19.71 -3.38 -22.81
N GLU A 49 -18.63 -3.16 -23.56
CA GLU A 49 -18.55 -2.05 -24.53
C GLU A 49 -19.58 -2.14 -25.68
N ALA A 50 -20.12 -3.33 -25.94
CA ALA A 50 -21.23 -3.53 -26.89
C ALA A 50 -22.62 -3.21 -26.27
N GLY A 51 -22.66 -2.85 -24.98
CA GLY A 51 -23.89 -2.57 -24.24
C GLY A 51 -24.63 -3.81 -23.73
N GLU A 52 -24.07 -5.01 -23.91
CA GLU A 52 -24.67 -6.27 -23.48
C GLU A 52 -24.47 -6.47 -21.97
N LEU A 53 -25.43 -7.14 -21.34
CA LEU A 53 -25.34 -7.45 -19.91
C LEU A 53 -24.18 -8.41 -19.63
N VAL A 54 -23.37 -8.09 -18.63
CA VAL A 54 -22.31 -8.96 -18.13
C VAL A 54 -22.84 -9.70 -16.90
N ASP A 55 -22.80 -11.03 -16.94
CA ASP A 55 -23.07 -11.87 -15.77
C ASP A 55 -21.85 -11.82 -14.83
N PRO A 56 -21.98 -11.35 -13.57
CA PRO A 56 -20.87 -11.32 -12.62
C PRO A 56 -20.24 -12.68 -12.38
N GLU A 57 -21.00 -13.77 -12.49
CA GLU A 57 -20.52 -15.15 -12.31
C GLU A 57 -19.49 -15.54 -13.40
N SER A 58 -19.52 -14.86 -14.55
CA SER A 58 -18.58 -15.08 -15.67
C SER A 58 -17.29 -14.25 -15.58
N LEU A 59 -17.18 -13.36 -14.60
CA LEU A 59 -15.97 -12.55 -14.41
C LEU A 59 -14.83 -13.41 -13.88
N ALA A 60 -13.60 -13.05 -14.27
CA ALA A 60 -12.43 -13.52 -13.54
C ALA A 60 -12.52 -13.02 -12.10
N LEU A 61 -12.01 -13.82 -11.16
CA LEU A 61 -12.09 -13.49 -9.75
C LEU A 61 -11.36 -12.18 -9.42
N GLU A 62 -10.21 -11.92 -10.05
CA GLU A 62 -9.45 -10.66 -9.94
C GLU A 62 -10.27 -9.42 -10.37
N ASP A 63 -11.01 -9.51 -11.47
CA ASP A 63 -11.88 -8.44 -11.97
C ASP A 63 -13.03 -8.16 -11.00
N PHE A 64 -13.61 -9.23 -10.44
CA PHE A 64 -14.68 -9.14 -9.45
C PHE A 64 -14.20 -8.42 -8.18
N HIS A 65 -12.98 -8.71 -7.70
CA HIS A 65 -12.43 -8.05 -6.52
C HIS A 65 -12.23 -6.56 -6.73
N VAL A 66 -11.70 -6.15 -7.88
CA VAL A 66 -11.60 -4.73 -8.25
C VAL A 66 -12.98 -4.07 -8.26
N LEU A 67 -13.96 -4.68 -8.94
CA LEU A 67 -15.32 -4.14 -8.98
C LEU A 67 -15.91 -3.98 -7.58
N ARG A 68 -15.75 -5.01 -6.73
CA ARG A 68 -16.22 -4.96 -5.34
C ARG A 68 -15.56 -3.82 -4.57
N SER A 69 -14.24 -3.65 -4.66
CA SER A 69 -13.52 -2.56 -3.99
C SER A 69 -14.00 -1.17 -4.45
N ILE A 70 -14.20 -0.98 -5.76
CA ILE A 70 -14.66 0.30 -6.31
C ILE A 70 -16.12 0.60 -5.92
N LEU A 71 -17.00 -0.42 -5.88
CA LEU A 71 -18.37 -0.22 -5.40
C LEU A 71 -18.41 0.12 -3.91
N THR A 72 -17.56 -0.51 -3.10
CA THR A 72 -17.40 -0.16 -1.69
C THR A 72 -16.87 1.26 -1.52
N HIS A 73 -15.84 1.64 -2.28
CA HIS A 73 -15.29 3.01 -2.32
C HIS A 73 -16.37 4.05 -2.67
N ALA A 74 -17.26 3.74 -3.63
CA ALA A 74 -18.39 4.58 -4.01
C ALA A 74 -19.54 4.58 -2.99
N GLY A 75 -19.42 3.87 -1.87
CA GLY A 75 -20.45 3.75 -0.84
C GLY A 75 -21.67 2.92 -1.26
N LEU A 76 -21.53 2.05 -2.27
CA LEU A 76 -22.60 1.17 -2.76
C LEU A 76 -22.60 -0.21 -2.11
N LEU A 77 -21.48 -0.59 -1.50
CA LEU A 77 -21.36 -1.75 -0.62
C LEU A 77 -20.83 -1.26 0.73
N ALA A 78 -21.34 -1.84 1.82
CA ALA A 78 -20.87 -1.50 3.15
C ALA A 78 -19.58 -2.26 3.49
N GLU A 79 -18.65 -1.61 4.18
CA GLU A 79 -17.41 -2.19 4.70
C GLU A 79 -17.27 -1.87 6.19
N GLN A 80 -16.79 -2.86 6.96
CA GLN A 80 -16.50 -2.65 8.38
C GLN A 80 -15.21 -1.85 8.52
N SER A 81 -15.18 -0.98 9.53
CA SER A 81 -13.92 -0.38 9.94
C SER A 81 -13.06 -1.47 10.59
N VAL A 82 -11.79 -1.54 10.21
CA VAL A 82 -10.78 -2.38 10.85
C VAL A 82 -9.87 -1.51 11.72
N GLU A 83 -9.49 -2.02 12.88
CA GLU A 83 -8.48 -1.40 13.73
C GLU A 83 -7.12 -1.91 13.28
N VAL A 84 -6.25 -0.99 12.86
CA VAL A 84 -4.93 -1.33 12.32
C VAL A 84 -3.88 -0.52 13.05
N PRO A 85 -2.87 -1.15 13.67
CA PRO A 85 -1.73 -0.45 14.23
C PRO A 85 -0.84 0.09 13.11
N CYS A 86 -0.20 1.23 13.35
CA CYS A 86 0.88 1.70 12.51
C CYS A 86 2.13 0.84 12.71
N ASP A 87 2.76 0.38 11.64
CA ASP A 87 3.92 -0.51 11.65
C ASP A 87 5.15 0.13 12.34
N ASN A 88 5.23 1.47 12.34
CA ASN A 88 6.32 2.21 12.95
C ASN A 88 6.06 2.57 14.43
N CYS A 89 4.92 3.22 14.72
CA CYS A 89 4.63 3.77 16.06
C CYS A 89 3.64 2.96 16.91
N ASN A 90 3.02 1.93 16.33
CA ASN A 90 1.94 1.13 16.92
C ASN A 90 0.66 1.92 17.27
N GLU A 91 0.53 3.17 16.82
CA GLU A 91 -0.73 3.92 16.98
C GLU A 91 -1.85 3.23 16.20
N VAL A 92 -2.97 2.95 16.86
CA VAL A 92 -4.08 2.22 16.28
C VAL A 92 -5.08 3.19 15.65
N ARG A 93 -5.46 2.94 14.40
CA ARG A 93 -6.50 3.71 13.70
C ARG A 93 -7.60 2.79 13.19
N ALA A 94 -8.84 3.28 13.29
CA ALA A 94 -10.00 2.66 12.70
C ALA A 94 -10.18 3.16 11.26
N LEU A 95 -9.99 2.27 10.28
CA LEU A 95 -9.97 2.61 8.85
C LEU A 95 -10.91 1.70 8.05
N ARG A 96 -11.35 2.19 6.88
CA ARG A 96 -12.09 1.41 5.88
C ARG A 96 -11.21 1.25 4.64
N PRO A 97 -10.63 0.06 4.41
CA PRO A 97 -9.62 -0.12 3.36
C PRO A 97 -10.06 0.32 1.96
N CYS A 98 -11.32 0.07 1.57
CA CYS A 98 -11.79 0.47 0.25
C CYS A 98 -11.91 1.99 0.08
N GLU A 99 -12.06 2.78 1.14
CA GLU A 99 -12.05 4.25 1.04
C GLU A 99 -10.68 4.79 0.60
N LEU A 100 -9.61 4.01 0.81
CA LEU A 100 -8.23 4.35 0.46
C LEU A 100 -7.79 3.81 -0.92
N VAL A 101 -8.59 2.93 -1.55
CA VAL A 101 -8.31 2.44 -2.91
C VAL A 101 -8.37 3.61 -3.89
N GLU A 102 -7.35 3.72 -4.74
CA GLU A 102 -7.28 4.74 -5.78
C GLU A 102 -8.03 4.28 -7.05
N PRO A 103 -9.21 4.85 -7.37
CA PRO A 103 -10.01 4.39 -8.49
C PRO A 103 -9.49 4.90 -9.85
N GLY A 104 -8.65 5.93 -9.84
CA GLY A 104 -8.15 6.64 -11.04
C GLY A 104 -7.64 5.71 -12.15
N PRO A 105 -6.69 4.78 -11.86
CA PRO A 105 -6.13 3.90 -12.88
C PRO A 105 -7.18 3.02 -13.57
N PHE A 106 -8.17 2.54 -12.82
CA PHE A 106 -9.28 1.75 -13.36
C PHE A 106 -10.26 2.60 -14.17
N ILE A 107 -10.49 3.85 -13.78
CA ILE A 107 -11.40 4.77 -14.48
C ILE A 107 -10.80 5.21 -15.81
N ASP A 108 -9.52 5.60 -15.81
CA ASP A 108 -8.85 6.20 -16.97
C ASP A 108 -8.14 5.15 -17.85
N GLY A 109 -8.12 3.88 -17.45
CA GLY A 109 -7.52 2.78 -18.21
C GLY A 109 -5.99 2.76 -18.15
N GLU A 110 -5.41 3.28 -17.08
CA GLU A 110 -3.95 3.37 -16.86
C GLU A 110 -3.42 2.11 -16.15
N LEU A 111 -3.79 0.93 -16.66
CA LEU A 111 -3.39 -0.39 -16.13
C LEU A 111 -2.22 -0.98 -16.95
N GLY A 112 -1.11 -0.23 -17.02
CA GLY A 112 0.08 -0.61 -17.78
C GLY A 112 1.37 -0.58 -16.97
N ASP A 113 1.27 -0.46 -15.65
CA ASP A 113 2.42 -0.43 -14.76
C ASP A 113 3.07 -1.82 -14.64
N PRO A 114 4.38 -1.96 -14.85
CA PRO A 114 5.04 -3.26 -14.90
C PRO A 114 5.10 -3.98 -13.55
N GLU A 115 4.84 -3.32 -12.42
CA GLU A 115 4.83 -3.96 -11.09
C GLU A 115 3.41 -3.99 -10.51
N LEU A 116 2.65 -2.88 -10.62
CA LEU A 116 1.31 -2.79 -10.03
C LEU A 116 0.22 -3.51 -10.83
N ASP A 117 0.43 -3.66 -12.14
CA ASP A 117 -0.49 -4.33 -13.07
C ASP A 117 0.07 -5.65 -13.61
N GLU A 118 1.20 -6.13 -13.07
CA GLU A 118 1.75 -7.42 -13.46
C GLU A 118 0.75 -8.53 -13.11
N ARG A 119 0.45 -9.37 -14.11
CA ARG A 119 -0.44 -10.50 -13.89
C ARG A 119 0.29 -11.62 -13.17
N PHE A 120 -0.43 -12.27 -12.26
CA PHE A 120 0.07 -13.46 -11.61
C PHE A 120 0.44 -14.55 -12.64
N PRO A 121 1.63 -15.15 -12.56
CA PRO A 121 2.10 -16.12 -13.54
C PRO A 121 1.52 -17.52 -13.26
N PHE A 122 0.26 -17.72 -13.67
CA PHE A 122 -0.47 -18.99 -13.54
C PHE A 122 0.15 -20.15 -14.35
N ASP A 123 1.00 -19.85 -15.34
CA ASP A 123 1.67 -20.86 -16.15
C ASP A 123 2.84 -21.55 -15.40
N LYS A 124 3.29 -20.98 -14.28
CA LYS A 124 4.43 -21.47 -13.49
C LYS A 124 3.99 -22.29 -12.27
N GLU A 125 4.89 -23.17 -11.83
CA GLU A 125 4.82 -23.75 -10.49
C GLU A 125 5.44 -22.79 -9.48
N HIS A 126 4.85 -22.76 -8.29
CA HIS A 126 5.21 -21.88 -7.17
C HIS A 126 5.59 -22.75 -5.98
N GLU A 127 6.63 -22.35 -5.25
CA GLU A 127 7.05 -23.06 -4.05
C GLU A 127 6.34 -22.48 -2.81
N ILE A 128 5.80 -23.34 -1.95
CA ILE A 128 5.19 -22.97 -0.66
C ILE A 128 5.86 -23.75 0.48
N GLY A 129 5.89 -23.15 1.67
CA GLY A 129 6.49 -23.74 2.88
C GLY A 129 7.99 -23.46 3.04
N GLU A 130 8.52 -23.78 4.21
CA GLU A 130 9.90 -23.49 4.58
C GLU A 130 10.92 -24.51 4.03
N ALA A 131 12.10 -24.00 3.66
CA ALA A 131 13.18 -24.81 3.09
C ALA A 131 13.63 -25.98 4.01
N GLN A 132 13.50 -25.84 5.33
CA GLN A 132 13.92 -26.86 6.30
C GLN A 132 12.94 -28.04 6.40
N LEU A 133 11.65 -27.81 6.15
CA LEU A 133 10.59 -28.82 6.19
C LEU A 133 10.30 -29.43 4.81
N GLY A 134 10.88 -28.84 3.76
CA GLY A 134 10.72 -29.24 2.37
C GLY A 134 9.64 -28.40 1.70
N LYS A 135 10.01 -27.74 0.61
CA LYS A 135 9.09 -26.91 -0.17
C LYS A 135 8.13 -27.76 -0.98
N LEU A 136 6.84 -27.47 -0.89
CA LEU A 136 5.82 -28.05 -1.78
C LEU A 136 5.69 -27.17 -3.02
N LYS A 137 5.40 -27.78 -4.16
CA LYS A 137 5.15 -27.08 -5.42
C LYS A 137 3.67 -27.02 -5.72
N VAL A 138 3.14 -25.84 -5.93
CA VAL A 138 1.73 -25.61 -6.29
C VAL A 138 1.66 -24.98 -7.66
N LYS A 139 0.75 -25.47 -8.49
CA LYS A 139 0.37 -24.78 -9.72
C LYS A 139 -1.06 -24.29 -9.59
N LEU A 140 -1.25 -23.00 -9.85
CA LEU A 140 -2.56 -22.37 -9.85
C LEU A 140 -3.07 -22.17 -11.28
N ARG A 141 -4.36 -21.91 -11.42
CA ARG A 141 -4.99 -21.46 -12.66
C ARG A 141 -5.92 -20.28 -12.37
N PRO A 142 -6.26 -19.45 -13.37
CA PRO A 142 -7.31 -18.47 -13.22
C PRO A 142 -8.65 -19.14 -12.87
N VAL A 143 -9.45 -18.43 -12.08
CA VAL A 143 -10.75 -18.88 -11.60
C VAL A 143 -11.79 -17.79 -11.86
N THR A 144 -12.98 -18.20 -12.27
CA THR A 144 -14.14 -17.31 -12.39
C THR A 144 -14.95 -17.25 -11.09
N VAL A 145 -15.76 -16.22 -10.92
CA VAL A 145 -16.67 -16.11 -9.76
C VAL A 145 -17.54 -17.35 -9.58
N ALA A 146 -18.06 -17.92 -10.68
CA ALA A 146 -18.83 -19.16 -10.66
C ALA A 146 -18.06 -20.36 -10.10
N GLU A 147 -16.79 -20.49 -10.48
CA GLU A 147 -15.93 -21.55 -10.00
C GLU A 147 -15.51 -21.35 -8.54
N ALA A 148 -15.34 -20.10 -8.10
CA ALA A 148 -15.02 -19.71 -6.73
C ALA A 148 -16.20 -19.89 -5.75
N ARG A 149 -17.43 -20.06 -6.25
CA ARG A 149 -18.65 -20.15 -5.43
C ARG A 149 -18.57 -21.10 -4.22
N PRO A 150 -18.01 -22.33 -4.31
CA PRO A 150 -17.88 -23.20 -3.14
C PRO A 150 -17.01 -22.61 -2.02
N LEU A 151 -16.03 -21.77 -2.36
CA LEU A 151 -15.19 -21.04 -1.42
C LEU A 151 -16.00 -19.93 -0.74
N HIS A 152 -16.74 -19.13 -1.51
CA HIS A 152 -17.64 -18.10 -0.97
C HIS A 152 -18.67 -18.68 -0.01
N GLU A 153 -19.29 -19.80 -0.37
CA GLU A 153 -20.27 -20.50 0.49
C GLU A 153 -19.64 -21.03 1.78
N ALA A 154 -18.39 -21.51 1.73
CA ALA A 154 -17.69 -22.01 2.91
C ALA A 154 -17.34 -20.89 3.90
N ILE A 155 -16.91 -19.73 3.38
CA ILE A 155 -16.59 -18.54 4.18
C ILE A 155 -17.86 -17.97 4.82
N ASP A 156 -18.92 -17.77 4.02
CA ASP A 156 -20.22 -17.28 4.51
C ASP A 156 -20.82 -18.19 5.60
N GLY A 157 -20.57 -19.51 5.49
CA GLY A 157 -21.01 -20.50 6.46
C GLY A 157 -20.11 -20.64 7.70
N GLY A 158 -18.96 -19.96 7.75
CA GLY A 158 -18.00 -20.01 8.86
C GLY A 158 -17.39 -21.40 9.10
N ARG A 159 -17.41 -22.28 8.10
CA ARG A 159 -16.89 -23.66 8.20
C ARG A 159 -16.05 -23.98 6.98
N LEU A 160 -14.73 -23.81 7.12
CA LEU A 160 -13.81 -24.23 6.09
C LEU A 160 -13.48 -25.73 6.25
N ARG A 161 -13.84 -26.54 5.25
CA ARG A 161 -13.32 -27.89 5.10
C ARG A 161 -12.74 -28.03 3.71
N VAL A 162 -11.46 -28.35 3.62
CA VAL A 162 -10.80 -28.54 2.32
C VAL A 162 -11.34 -29.77 1.62
N THR A 163 -12.26 -29.56 0.67
CA THR A 163 -12.87 -30.60 -0.16
C THR A 163 -12.36 -30.49 -1.59
N SER A 164 -12.63 -31.50 -2.43
CA SER A 164 -12.33 -31.42 -3.87
C SER A 164 -12.95 -30.20 -4.55
N ALA A 165 -14.12 -29.74 -4.09
CA ALA A 165 -14.78 -28.55 -4.60
C ALA A 165 -14.01 -27.29 -4.18
N LEU A 166 -13.54 -27.23 -2.92
CA LEU A 166 -12.75 -26.10 -2.43
C LEU A 166 -11.40 -26.00 -3.15
N VAL A 167 -10.71 -27.12 -3.38
CA VAL A 167 -9.44 -27.14 -4.15
C VAL A 167 -9.63 -26.54 -5.55
N ARG A 168 -10.74 -26.88 -6.22
CA ARG A 168 -11.07 -26.33 -7.54
C ARG A 168 -11.44 -24.85 -7.48
N ALA A 169 -12.15 -24.43 -6.43
CA ALA A 169 -12.56 -23.06 -6.19
C ALA A 169 -11.38 -22.15 -5.83
N MET A 170 -10.33 -22.68 -5.18
CA MET A 170 -9.05 -22.01 -4.98
C MET A 170 -8.20 -21.94 -6.25
N GLY A 171 -8.57 -22.67 -7.31
CA GLY A 171 -7.81 -22.71 -8.55
C GLY A 171 -6.53 -23.54 -8.50
N ILE A 172 -6.41 -24.49 -7.56
CA ILE A 172 -5.24 -25.36 -7.46
C ILE A 172 -5.32 -26.43 -8.56
N GLU A 173 -4.43 -26.33 -9.56
CA GLU A 173 -4.30 -27.29 -10.67
C GLU A 173 -3.49 -28.52 -10.24
N SER A 174 -2.39 -28.32 -9.52
CA SER A 174 -1.57 -29.41 -8.98
C SER A 174 -0.85 -29.05 -7.68
N LEU A 175 -0.53 -30.08 -6.89
CA LEU A 175 0.29 -30.00 -5.67
C LEU A 175 1.34 -31.13 -5.69
N ASP A 176 2.62 -30.78 -5.85
CA ASP A 176 3.76 -31.67 -6.15
C ASP A 176 3.45 -32.67 -7.28
N GLY A 177 2.93 -32.17 -8.39
CA GLY A 177 2.56 -32.98 -9.55
C GLY A 177 1.31 -33.86 -9.37
N GLU A 178 0.68 -33.92 -8.19
CA GLU A 178 -0.63 -34.55 -8.02
C GLU A 178 -1.72 -33.61 -8.54
N THR A 179 -2.58 -34.10 -9.44
CA THR A 179 -3.63 -33.33 -10.13
C THR A 179 -5.05 -33.75 -9.74
N LEU A 180 -5.20 -34.87 -9.02
CA LEU A 180 -6.51 -35.34 -8.60
C LEU A 180 -6.98 -34.56 -7.36
N ALA A 181 -7.94 -33.65 -7.57
CA ALA A 181 -8.51 -32.81 -6.51
C ALA A 181 -8.85 -33.53 -5.18
N PRO A 182 -9.42 -34.76 -5.15
CA PRO A 182 -9.66 -35.47 -3.88
C PRO A 182 -8.38 -35.86 -3.12
N ARG A 183 -7.26 -36.08 -3.84
CA ARG A 183 -5.95 -36.37 -3.24
C ARG A 183 -5.28 -35.09 -2.77
N ILE A 184 -5.32 -34.03 -3.58
CA ILE A 184 -4.84 -32.69 -3.19
C ILE A 184 -5.56 -32.24 -1.91
N ALA A 185 -6.88 -32.34 -1.85
CA ALA A 185 -7.67 -31.96 -0.67
C ALA A 185 -7.23 -32.70 0.60
N ARG A 186 -6.99 -34.01 0.51
CA ARG A 186 -6.50 -34.81 1.66
C ARG A 186 -5.08 -34.44 2.07
N ARG A 187 -4.26 -33.99 1.12
CA ARG A 187 -2.89 -33.56 1.38
C ARG A 187 -2.87 -32.18 2.06
N LEU A 188 -3.63 -31.23 1.53
CA LEU A 188 -3.82 -29.90 2.12
C LEU A 188 -4.38 -29.96 3.56
N GLN A 189 -5.21 -30.94 3.89
CA GLN A 189 -5.65 -31.16 5.29
C GLN A 189 -4.54 -31.60 6.25
N ARG A 190 -3.34 -31.89 5.76
CA ARG A 190 -2.22 -32.46 6.53
C ARG A 190 -0.92 -31.68 6.36
N ILE A 191 -0.93 -30.60 5.58
CA ILE A 191 0.24 -29.72 5.53
C ILE A 191 0.33 -28.97 6.87
N ASP A 192 1.54 -28.55 7.22
CA ASP A 192 1.80 -27.71 8.38
C ASP A 192 1.26 -26.29 8.17
N ASP A 193 1.13 -25.55 9.28
CA ASP A 193 0.54 -24.21 9.29
C ASP A 193 1.37 -23.22 8.46
N SER A 194 2.71 -23.31 8.48
CA SER A 194 3.60 -22.45 7.67
C SER A 194 3.40 -22.66 6.17
N SER A 195 3.30 -23.91 5.73
CA SER A 195 2.93 -24.25 4.34
C SER A 195 1.51 -23.80 3.97
N TRP A 196 0.58 -23.83 4.93
CA TRP A 196 -0.78 -23.35 4.72
C TRP A 196 -0.84 -21.82 4.56
N ASP A 197 -0.12 -21.09 5.41
CA ASP A 197 -0.02 -19.63 5.34
C ASP A 197 0.66 -19.18 4.04
N SER A 198 1.74 -19.87 3.64
CA SER A 198 2.38 -19.66 2.34
C SER A 198 1.42 -19.87 1.16
N LEU A 199 0.52 -20.86 1.27
CA LEU A 199 -0.50 -21.11 0.26
C LEU A 199 -1.57 -20.01 0.26
N THR A 200 -2.00 -19.52 1.42
CA THR A 200 -2.98 -18.42 1.48
C THR A 200 -2.39 -17.15 0.91
N ASP A 201 -1.13 -16.81 1.20
CA ASP A 201 -0.43 -15.64 0.66
C ASP A 201 -0.27 -15.75 -0.86
N LEU A 202 0.02 -16.96 -1.37
CA LEU A 202 0.09 -17.22 -2.82
C LEU A 202 -1.27 -17.03 -3.50
N LEU A 203 -2.35 -17.55 -2.91
CA LEU A 203 -3.71 -17.39 -3.43
C LEU A 203 -4.15 -15.92 -3.38
N ASP A 204 -3.74 -15.22 -2.34
CA ASP A 204 -3.98 -13.79 -2.16
C ASP A 204 -3.36 -12.99 -3.30
N ALA A 205 -2.06 -13.17 -3.54
CA ALA A 205 -1.33 -12.56 -4.64
C ALA A 205 -1.90 -12.94 -6.03
N ALA A 206 -2.46 -14.14 -6.17
CA ALA A 206 -3.02 -14.61 -7.43
C ALA A 206 -4.35 -13.93 -7.82
N TYR A 207 -5.17 -13.53 -6.85
CA TYR A 207 -6.52 -13.01 -7.12
C TYR A 207 -6.74 -11.57 -6.66
N TYR A 208 -5.81 -11.00 -5.91
CA TYR A 208 -5.84 -9.60 -5.48
C TYR A 208 -4.53 -8.92 -5.87
N GLY A 209 -4.58 -8.21 -7.00
CA GLY A 209 -3.41 -7.49 -7.52
C GLY A 209 -2.94 -6.37 -6.58
N PRO A 210 -1.71 -5.86 -6.76
CA PRO A 210 -1.11 -4.84 -5.90
C PRO A 210 -1.94 -3.55 -5.75
N ARG A 211 -2.75 -3.19 -6.75
CA ARG A 211 -3.67 -2.03 -6.67
C ARG A 211 -4.78 -2.17 -5.63
N LEU A 212 -5.04 -3.39 -5.15
CA LEU A 212 -5.96 -3.67 -4.05
C LEU A 212 -5.27 -3.65 -2.68
N ARG A 213 -4.03 -3.12 -2.63
CA ARG A 213 -3.28 -2.86 -1.41
C ARG A 213 -3.06 -1.35 -1.22
N PRO A 214 -4.12 -0.58 -0.89
CA PRO A 214 -3.96 0.84 -0.62
C PRO A 214 -3.12 1.07 0.62
N TRP A 215 -2.61 2.30 0.76
CA TRP A 215 -1.87 2.69 1.95
C TRP A 215 -2.52 3.89 2.63
N TRP A 216 -2.21 4.08 3.90
CA TRP A 216 -2.54 5.27 4.67
C TRP A 216 -1.30 5.81 5.39
N ARG A 217 -1.28 7.13 5.60
CA ARG A 217 -0.23 7.77 6.40
C ARG A 217 -0.69 7.96 7.83
N CYS A 218 0.16 7.54 8.76
CA CYS A 218 -0.03 7.75 10.17
C CYS A 218 0.04 9.24 10.49
N GLN A 219 -0.98 9.76 11.17
CA GLN A 219 -1.04 11.18 11.53
C GLN A 219 -0.06 11.55 12.66
N GLU A 220 0.42 10.56 13.42
CA GLU A 220 1.34 10.78 14.53
C GLU A 220 2.82 10.78 14.08
N CYS A 221 3.21 9.83 13.22
CA CYS A 221 4.61 9.65 12.82
C CYS A 221 4.88 9.79 11.32
N GLY A 222 3.86 10.01 10.49
CA GLY A 222 4.00 10.13 9.03
C GLY A 222 4.15 8.79 8.28
N ALA A 223 4.37 7.68 8.99
CA ALA A 223 4.61 6.37 8.38
C ALA A 223 3.45 5.92 7.49
N ARG A 224 3.80 5.39 6.33
CA ARG A 224 2.94 4.78 5.34
C ARG A 224 2.78 3.32 5.69
N ASN A 225 1.54 2.91 5.84
CA ASN A 225 1.19 1.54 6.21
C ASN A 225 0.27 1.00 5.12
N GLU A 226 0.52 -0.23 4.70
CA GLU A 226 -0.27 -0.90 3.67
C GLU A 226 -1.49 -1.58 4.29
N LEU A 227 -2.59 -1.63 3.55
CA LEU A 227 -3.83 -2.29 3.95
C LEU A 227 -4.35 -3.14 2.82
N GLU A 228 -5.08 -4.18 3.16
CA GLU A 228 -5.74 -5.04 2.19
C GLU A 228 -7.17 -4.59 1.95
N ALA A 229 -7.55 -4.39 0.68
CA ALA A 229 -8.89 -3.96 0.28
C ALA A 229 -9.54 -4.92 -0.72
N PRO A 230 -10.79 -5.40 -0.49
CA PRO A 230 -11.65 -5.10 0.66
C PRO A 230 -11.22 -5.79 1.94
N SER A 231 -11.70 -5.34 3.11
CA SER A 231 -11.33 -5.95 4.40
C SER A 231 -11.78 -7.41 4.56
N LEU A 232 -12.89 -7.81 3.94
CA LEU A 232 -13.33 -9.21 3.90
C LEU A 232 -12.80 -9.88 2.62
N ARG A 233 -11.83 -10.78 2.76
CA ARG A 233 -11.17 -11.53 1.67
C ARG A 233 -11.28 -13.03 1.88
N GLU A 234 -11.15 -13.82 0.82
CA GLU A 234 -11.35 -15.26 0.88
C GLU A 234 -10.30 -15.99 1.71
N PHE A 235 -9.03 -15.61 1.55
CA PHE A 235 -7.89 -16.40 2.00
C PHE A 235 -7.32 -15.96 3.36
N PRO A 236 -7.27 -14.65 3.69
CA PRO A 236 -6.96 -14.21 5.05
C PRO A 236 -7.95 -14.73 6.10
N ALA A 237 -9.21 -14.97 5.72
CA ALA A 237 -10.20 -15.63 6.58
C ALA A 237 -9.83 -17.09 6.95
N LEU A 238 -8.75 -17.65 6.37
CA LEU A 238 -8.29 -19.02 6.54
C LEU A 238 -6.95 -19.13 7.29
N ALA A 239 -6.28 -18.01 7.56
CA ALA A 239 -4.97 -17.98 8.24
C ALA A 239 -5.12 -17.92 9.76
N LEU A 240 -4.15 -18.46 10.50
CA LEU A 240 -4.07 -18.32 11.96
C LEU A 240 -3.46 -16.94 12.32
N PRO A 241 -3.77 -16.38 13.49
CA PRO A 241 -3.16 -15.12 13.93
C PRO A 241 -1.63 -15.27 14.03
N ARG A 242 -0.87 -14.33 13.44
CA ARG A 242 0.58 -14.25 13.60
C ARG A 242 0.91 -13.77 15.02
N ASP A 243 1.92 -14.38 15.63
CA ASP A 243 2.39 -14.08 16.98
C ASP A 243 3.68 -13.23 16.89
N ASP A 244 3.80 -12.19 17.71
CA ASP A 244 4.95 -11.26 17.80
C ASP A 244 6.17 -11.95 18.42
N GLN A 245 6.72 -12.96 17.74
CA GLN A 245 7.90 -13.67 18.19
C GLN A 245 9.19 -12.90 17.84
N PRO A 246 10.26 -13.08 18.63
CA PRO A 246 11.58 -12.58 18.27
C PRO A 246 12.00 -13.11 16.89
N ILE A 247 12.39 -12.18 16.00
CA ILE A 247 12.76 -12.50 14.62
C ILE A 247 14.12 -13.20 14.65
N ALA A 248 14.14 -14.48 14.30
CA ALA A 248 15.36 -15.28 14.30
C ALA A 248 16.42 -14.67 13.36
N GLY A 249 17.60 -14.37 13.91
CA GLY A 249 18.74 -13.84 13.13
C GLY A 249 18.89 -12.32 13.12
N PHE A 250 17.93 -11.55 13.65
CA PHE A 250 18.10 -10.11 13.83
C PHE A 250 18.85 -9.80 15.15
N PRO A 251 19.84 -8.89 15.16
CA PRO A 251 20.56 -8.52 16.38
C PRO A 251 19.63 -7.86 17.41
N ASP A 252 19.93 -8.03 18.69
CA ASP A 252 19.30 -7.21 19.73
C ASP A 252 19.86 -5.77 19.71
N VAL A 253 19.27 -4.90 20.53
CA VAL A 253 19.61 -3.47 20.56
C VAL A 253 21.10 -3.24 20.86
N ASP A 254 21.66 -3.95 21.85
CA ASP A 254 23.06 -3.77 22.26
C ASP A 254 24.03 -4.22 21.15
N ALA A 255 23.71 -5.34 20.48
CA ALA A 255 24.49 -5.82 19.34
C ALA A 255 24.39 -4.86 18.14
N PHE A 256 23.20 -4.31 17.85
CA PHE A 256 22.99 -3.34 16.79
C PHE A 256 23.76 -2.03 17.06
N GLU A 257 23.67 -1.46 18.27
CA GLU A 257 24.46 -0.27 18.63
C GLU A 257 25.96 -0.48 18.48
N SER A 258 26.44 -1.66 18.87
CA SER A 258 27.86 -2.02 18.75
C SER A 258 28.31 -2.09 17.29
N ALA A 259 27.45 -2.63 16.41
CA ALA A 259 27.69 -2.67 14.97
C ALA A 259 27.72 -1.27 14.35
N VAL A 260 26.75 -0.41 14.70
CA VAL A 260 26.67 0.98 14.23
C VAL A 260 27.94 1.76 14.57
N ARG A 261 28.40 1.70 15.83
CA ARG A 261 29.62 2.41 16.25
C ARG A 261 30.86 1.92 15.50
N LYS A 262 30.98 0.61 15.33
CA LYS A 262 32.11 -0.01 14.61
C LYS A 262 32.20 0.46 13.16
N HIS A 263 31.08 0.52 12.45
CA HIS A 263 31.06 0.97 11.04
C HIS A 263 31.25 2.47 10.91
N ALA A 264 30.67 3.27 11.81
CA ALA A 264 30.84 4.71 11.79
C ALA A 264 32.29 5.16 11.98
N ASP A 265 33.03 4.55 12.92
CA ASP A 265 34.44 4.88 13.13
C ASP A 265 35.28 4.65 11.85
N ALA A 266 34.99 3.57 11.12
CA ALA A 266 35.66 3.26 9.87
C ALA A 266 35.30 4.27 8.76
N LEU A 267 34.01 4.60 8.61
CA LEU A 267 33.51 5.50 7.58
C LEU A 267 33.91 6.96 7.83
N PHE A 268 33.90 7.43 9.08
CA PHE A 268 34.34 8.79 9.42
C PHE A 268 35.83 8.97 9.08
N ALA A 269 36.65 7.97 9.38
CA ALA A 269 38.07 7.97 9.01
C ALA A 269 38.27 7.95 7.49
N GLN A 270 37.48 7.16 6.76
CA GLN A 270 37.56 7.03 5.31
C GLN A 270 37.14 8.30 4.57
N LEU A 271 36.03 8.92 4.97
CA LEU A 271 35.46 10.11 4.33
C LEU A 271 36.03 11.42 4.85
N GLY A 272 36.81 11.38 5.94
CA GLY A 272 37.42 12.56 6.56
C GLY A 272 36.42 13.47 7.29
N VAL A 273 35.23 12.96 7.63
CA VAL A 273 34.18 13.68 8.35
C VAL A 273 34.54 13.79 9.84
N ARG A 274 34.25 14.94 10.45
CA ARG A 274 34.46 15.20 11.88
C ARG A 274 33.29 16.02 12.42
N ASN A 275 33.07 15.93 13.74
CA ASN A 275 32.06 16.72 14.47
C ASN A 275 30.61 16.42 14.07
N VAL A 276 30.33 15.22 13.58
CA VAL A 276 28.98 14.71 13.37
C VAL A 276 28.66 13.75 14.53
N ALA A 277 27.57 13.99 15.24
CA ALA A 277 27.06 13.08 16.25
C ALA A 277 26.42 11.85 15.58
N LEU A 278 26.48 10.69 16.23
CA LEU A 278 25.82 9.48 15.75
C LEU A 278 24.98 8.90 16.88
N THR A 279 23.70 8.71 16.62
CA THR A 279 22.74 8.21 17.61
C THR A 279 21.96 7.05 17.03
N VAL A 280 21.78 5.98 17.82
CA VAL A 280 20.81 4.93 17.50
C VAL A 280 19.52 5.27 18.24
N GLU A 281 18.46 5.52 17.48
CA GLU A 281 17.15 5.84 18.01
C GLU A 281 16.33 4.55 18.12
N LEU A 282 15.87 4.28 19.35
CA LEU A 282 15.06 3.09 19.68
C LEU A 282 13.56 3.37 19.59
N GLY A 283 13.21 4.65 19.47
CA GLY A 283 11.86 5.16 19.29
C GLY A 283 11.32 4.92 17.89
N VAL A 284 10.32 5.73 17.55
CA VAL A 284 9.62 5.70 16.27
C VAL A 284 10.49 6.42 15.25
N ALA A 285 10.73 5.78 14.10
CA ALA A 285 11.55 6.39 13.06
C ALA A 285 10.86 7.61 12.45
N GLU A 286 11.65 8.58 12.03
CA GLU A 286 11.17 9.61 11.09
C GLU A 286 10.80 8.94 9.76
N CYS A 287 9.94 9.59 8.99
CA CYS A 287 9.50 9.09 7.69
C CYS A 287 9.84 10.12 6.62
N ASP A 288 10.18 9.64 5.43
CA ASP A 288 10.37 10.50 4.27
C ASP A 288 9.04 11.15 3.81
N ASP A 289 9.14 12.00 2.78
CA ASP A 289 7.97 12.61 2.13
C ASP A 289 7.05 11.59 1.45
N GLY A 290 7.50 10.35 1.24
CA GLY A 290 6.74 9.18 0.78
C GLY A 290 5.98 8.46 1.91
N GLY A 291 6.32 8.75 3.16
CA GLY A 291 5.87 8.06 4.38
C GLY A 291 6.65 6.78 4.67
N VAL A 292 7.72 6.47 3.94
CA VAL A 292 8.56 5.30 4.25
C VAL A 292 9.38 5.61 5.51
N PRO A 293 9.35 4.76 6.55
CA PRO A 293 10.20 4.94 7.71
C PRO A 293 11.67 4.93 7.31
N LEU A 294 12.43 5.90 7.79
CA LEU A 294 13.84 6.05 7.47
C LEU A 294 14.67 4.98 8.19
N LEU A 295 15.70 4.45 7.51
CA LEU A 295 16.75 3.63 8.14
C LEU A 295 17.71 4.52 8.92
N GLY A 296 18.06 5.68 8.35
CA GLY A 296 18.79 6.73 9.01
C GLY A 296 18.39 8.11 8.51
N SER A 297 18.82 9.15 9.21
CA SER A 297 18.60 10.53 8.80
C SER A 297 19.77 11.41 9.21
N TYR A 298 20.03 12.45 8.42
CA TYR A 298 20.99 13.48 8.70
C TYR A 298 20.29 14.80 9.08
N ASP A 299 20.61 15.31 10.27
CA ASP A 299 20.20 16.62 10.76
C ASP A 299 21.42 17.57 10.71
N PRO A 300 21.39 18.65 9.90
CA PRO A 300 22.52 19.58 9.81
C PRO A 300 22.72 20.44 11.06
N GLY A 301 21.78 20.43 12.01
CA GLY A 301 21.78 21.30 13.18
C GLY A 301 21.41 22.77 12.85
N GLU A 302 21.18 23.57 13.89
CA GLU A 302 20.86 25.01 13.70
C GLU A 302 22.11 25.83 13.32
N GLN A 303 22.01 26.57 12.21
CA GLN A 303 23.02 27.57 11.81
C GLN A 303 23.14 28.71 12.83
N GLU A 304 24.37 29.21 13.03
CA GLU A 304 24.67 30.35 13.88
C GLU A 304 23.83 31.59 13.49
N GLY A 305 22.75 31.85 14.23
CA GLY A 305 21.85 32.98 13.99
C GLY A 305 20.54 32.98 14.78
N SER A 306 20.12 31.83 15.35
CA SER A 306 18.85 31.68 16.09
C SER A 306 18.88 32.14 17.56
N GLY A 307 20.08 32.42 18.11
CA GLY A 307 20.24 32.79 19.53
C GLY A 307 20.18 31.61 20.51
N MET A 308 20.09 30.38 20.02
CA MET A 308 20.22 29.13 20.78
C MET A 308 21.63 28.53 20.61
N PRO A 309 22.12 27.66 21.52
CA PRO A 309 23.38 26.95 21.32
C PRO A 309 23.31 26.09 20.07
N SER A 310 24.26 26.25 19.14
CA SER A 310 24.32 25.47 17.90
C SER A 310 24.39 23.98 18.23
N ALA A 311 23.38 23.23 17.80
CA ALA A 311 23.39 21.78 17.86
C ALA A 311 24.39 21.26 16.80
N SER A 312 25.29 20.37 17.19
CA SER A 312 26.18 19.71 16.23
C SER A 312 25.36 18.94 15.20
N PRO A 313 25.79 18.85 13.93
CA PRO A 313 25.17 17.98 12.95
C PRO A 313 25.10 16.54 13.48
N GLU A 314 24.02 15.84 13.18
CA GLU A 314 23.72 14.51 13.74
C GLU A 314 23.30 13.55 12.62
N VAL A 315 23.78 12.30 12.70
CA VAL A 315 23.25 11.17 11.95
C VAL A 315 22.51 10.27 12.93
N ARG A 316 21.25 9.93 12.63
CA ARG A 316 20.43 9.00 13.41
C ARG A 316 20.24 7.71 12.63
N LEU A 317 20.25 6.57 13.31
CA LEU A 317 19.83 5.28 12.74
C LEU A 317 18.67 4.71 13.57
N TYR A 318 17.66 4.16 12.91
CA TYR A 318 16.41 3.75 13.57
C TYR A 318 16.30 2.23 13.69
N TYR A 319 16.58 1.70 14.89
CA TYR A 319 16.62 0.24 15.15
C TYR A 319 15.32 -0.48 14.75
N ARG A 320 14.16 0.15 15.00
CA ARG A 320 12.86 -0.45 14.70
C ARG A 320 12.61 -0.61 13.20
N THR A 321 13.03 0.35 12.38
CA THR A 321 12.92 0.26 10.91
C THR A 321 13.73 -0.91 10.38
N PHE A 322 15.00 -1.02 10.81
CA PHE A 322 15.84 -2.16 10.44
C PHE A 322 15.18 -3.49 10.82
N ARG A 323 14.64 -3.57 12.04
CA ARG A 323 13.97 -4.78 12.54
C ARG A 323 12.72 -5.11 11.72
N SER A 324 11.89 -4.12 11.39
CA SER A 324 10.66 -4.31 10.62
C SER A 324 10.97 -4.81 9.21
N MET A 325 11.89 -4.14 8.51
CA MET A 325 12.29 -4.53 7.15
C MET A 325 12.90 -5.93 7.12
N TYR A 326 13.68 -6.30 8.15
CA TYR A 326 14.26 -7.64 8.23
C TYR A 326 13.20 -8.72 8.49
N ALA A 327 12.11 -8.37 9.17
CA ALA A 327 10.97 -9.26 9.37
C ALA A 327 10.28 -9.57 8.04
N ASP A 328 10.17 -8.57 7.17
CA ASP A 328 9.56 -8.68 5.85
C ASP A 328 10.47 -9.44 4.86
N GLU A 329 11.75 -9.06 4.80
CA GLU A 329 12.77 -9.72 3.98
C GLU A 329 14.13 -9.76 4.70
N PRO A 330 14.64 -10.93 5.12
CA PRO A 330 15.95 -11.01 5.78
C PRO A 330 17.11 -10.55 4.91
N TYR A 331 17.94 -9.62 5.42
CA TYR A 331 19.12 -9.07 4.73
C TYR A 331 20.38 -9.03 5.61
N ASP A 332 21.52 -8.65 5.03
CA ASP A 332 22.78 -8.46 5.77
C ASP A 332 22.74 -7.15 6.55
N VAL A 333 22.30 -7.22 7.82
CA VAL A 333 22.14 -6.06 8.71
C VAL A 333 23.43 -5.26 8.88
N GLU A 334 24.60 -5.92 8.93
CA GLU A 334 25.89 -5.24 9.08
C GLU A 334 26.24 -4.43 7.83
N ARG A 335 25.97 -4.98 6.65
CA ARG A 335 26.17 -4.26 5.39
C ARG A 335 25.21 -3.08 5.29
N GLU A 336 23.94 -3.29 5.61
CA GLU A 336 22.91 -2.24 5.53
C GLU A 336 23.23 -1.07 6.47
N ILE A 337 23.67 -1.34 7.71
CA ILE A 337 24.14 -0.31 8.65
C ILE A 337 25.26 0.54 8.02
N ALA A 338 26.25 -0.09 7.40
CA ALA A 338 27.37 0.62 6.79
C ALA A 338 26.91 1.47 5.59
N GLU A 339 26.03 0.93 4.75
CA GLU A 339 25.46 1.64 3.59
C GLU A 339 24.62 2.84 4.04
N THR A 340 23.78 2.70 5.07
CA THR A 340 23.00 3.81 5.65
C THR A 340 23.91 4.90 6.20
N ILE A 341 24.92 4.57 7.03
CA ILE A 341 25.83 5.58 7.57
C ILE A 341 26.58 6.31 6.45
N GLU A 342 27.04 5.59 5.42
CA GLU A 342 27.72 6.20 4.28
C GLU A 342 26.79 7.17 3.53
N HIS A 343 25.52 6.78 3.33
CA HIS A 343 24.50 7.59 2.68
C HIS A 343 24.26 8.91 3.44
N GLU A 344 23.99 8.87 4.74
CA GLU A 344 23.76 10.07 5.56
C GLU A 344 24.99 11.00 5.62
N LEU A 345 26.20 10.43 5.60
CA LEU A 345 27.43 11.24 5.54
C LEU A 345 27.62 11.92 4.18
N ARG A 346 27.07 11.37 3.09
CA ARG A 346 27.07 12.05 1.80
C ARG A 346 26.13 13.25 1.81
N HIS A 347 24.95 13.15 2.41
CA HIS A 347 24.08 14.31 2.66
C HIS A 347 24.79 15.39 3.47
N HIS A 348 25.52 15.02 4.52
CA HIS A 348 26.35 15.96 5.27
C HIS A 348 27.37 16.70 4.40
N LEU A 349 28.12 15.96 3.56
CA LEU A 349 29.12 16.56 2.67
C LEU A 349 28.47 17.42 1.58
N ALA A 350 27.30 17.02 1.06
CA ALA A 350 26.53 17.77 0.08
C ALA A 350 26.00 19.08 0.67
N PHE A 351 25.45 19.03 1.90
CA PHE A 351 25.04 20.21 2.66
C PHE A 351 26.18 21.21 2.84
N LEU A 352 27.40 20.74 3.20
CA LEU A 352 28.58 21.60 3.30
C LEU A 352 28.99 22.24 1.95
N SER A 353 28.60 21.63 0.83
CA SER A 353 28.85 22.14 -0.52
C SER A 353 27.78 23.10 -1.06
N GLY A 354 26.63 23.22 -0.35
CA GLY A 354 25.54 24.15 -0.68
C GLY A 354 24.54 23.65 -1.74
N TRP A 355 24.60 22.37 -2.11
CA TRP A 355 23.63 21.72 -3.01
C TRP A 355 23.56 20.24 -2.69
N ASP A 356 22.34 19.73 -2.49
CA ASP A 356 22.08 18.31 -2.27
C ASP A 356 21.38 17.69 -3.50
N PRO A 357 22.12 16.98 -4.37
CA PRO A 357 21.54 16.31 -5.53
C PRO A 357 20.74 15.04 -5.19
N GLU A 358 20.88 14.47 -3.99
CA GLU A 358 20.17 13.25 -3.62
C GLU A 358 18.72 13.59 -3.21
N ASP A 359 18.48 14.71 -2.51
CA ASP A 359 17.13 15.21 -2.19
C ASP A 359 16.23 15.35 -3.43
N GLU A 360 16.75 15.96 -4.51
CA GLU A 360 15.98 16.14 -5.76
C GLU A 360 15.59 14.80 -6.39
N ARG A 361 16.47 13.78 -6.31
CA ARG A 361 16.18 12.44 -6.83
C ARG A 361 15.12 11.73 -6.01
N GLU A 362 15.18 11.84 -4.68
CA GLU A 362 14.18 11.27 -3.78
C GLU A 362 12.79 11.86 -4.03
N HIS A 363 12.71 13.19 -4.17
CA HIS A 363 11.44 13.86 -4.52
C HIS A 363 10.89 13.41 -5.88
N GLU A 364 11.77 13.22 -6.87
CA GLU A 364 11.39 12.68 -8.17
C GLU A 364 10.91 11.22 -8.08
N GLU A 365 11.52 10.39 -7.23
CA GLU A 365 11.11 9.01 -6.98
C GLU A 365 9.74 8.93 -6.32
N ILE A 366 9.52 9.72 -5.26
CA ILE A 366 8.23 9.81 -4.57
C ILE A 366 7.14 10.28 -5.55
N SER A 367 7.44 11.29 -6.36
CA SER A 367 6.50 11.81 -7.38
C SER A 367 6.17 10.77 -8.43
N ARG A 368 7.18 9.98 -8.88
CA ARG A 368 6.98 8.86 -9.80
C ARG A 368 6.12 7.77 -9.18
N GLU A 369 6.38 7.35 -7.94
CA GLU A 369 5.60 6.31 -7.27
C GLU A 369 4.14 6.75 -7.06
N GLN A 370 3.92 8.00 -6.64
CA GLN A 370 2.57 8.57 -6.53
C GLN A 370 1.84 8.54 -7.87
N GLY A 371 2.50 8.92 -8.96
CA GLY A 371 1.95 8.86 -10.32
C GLY A 371 1.55 7.45 -10.75
N ARG A 372 2.37 6.44 -10.42
CA ARG A 372 2.09 5.01 -10.71
C ARG A 372 0.85 4.50 -9.97
N ARG A 373 0.69 4.89 -8.70
CA ARG A 373 -0.41 4.43 -7.83
C ARG A 373 -1.73 5.13 -8.11
N VAL A 374 -1.73 6.46 -8.20
CA VAL A 374 -2.94 7.28 -8.37
C VAL A 374 -3.38 7.36 -9.83
N GLY A 375 -2.44 7.18 -10.77
CA GLY A 375 -2.62 7.45 -12.18
C GLY A 375 -2.20 8.88 -12.54
N GLN A 376 -1.63 9.05 -13.73
CA GLN A 376 -1.15 10.32 -14.25
C GLN A 376 -2.32 11.29 -14.47
N SER A 377 -3.42 10.80 -15.04
CA SER A 377 -4.61 11.62 -15.29
C SER A 377 -5.24 12.14 -14.00
N GLU A 378 -5.38 11.29 -12.98
CA GLU A 378 -5.93 11.73 -11.70
C GLU A 378 -4.97 12.64 -10.93
N SER A 379 -3.66 12.38 -10.99
CA SER A 379 -2.65 13.27 -10.40
C SER A 379 -2.72 14.68 -11.01
N LEU A 380 -2.86 14.78 -12.33
CA LEU A 380 -3.06 16.07 -13.01
C LEU A 380 -4.40 16.72 -12.60
N ARG A 381 -5.49 15.95 -12.47
CA ARG A 381 -6.79 16.46 -11.97
C ARG A 381 -6.68 16.98 -10.54
N ARG A 382 -5.89 16.35 -9.67
CA ARG A 382 -5.65 16.82 -8.29
C ARG A 382 -4.81 18.09 -8.27
N ALA A 383 -3.70 18.11 -9.02
CA ALA A 383 -2.83 19.29 -9.12
C ALA A 383 -3.56 20.52 -9.66
N THR A 384 -4.40 20.35 -10.69
CA THR A 384 -5.21 21.44 -11.25
C THR A 384 -6.28 21.94 -10.28
N ARG A 385 -6.92 21.06 -9.50
CA ARG A 385 -7.85 21.46 -8.43
C ARG A 385 -7.14 22.21 -7.31
N ALA A 386 -5.97 21.75 -6.88
CA ALA A 386 -5.16 22.40 -5.84
C ALA A 386 -4.70 23.81 -6.28
N ALA A 387 -4.16 23.94 -7.49
CA ALA A 387 -3.82 25.25 -8.05
C ALA A 387 -5.04 26.18 -8.15
N GLY A 388 -6.21 25.62 -8.49
CA GLY A 388 -7.47 26.36 -8.51
C GLY A 388 -7.92 26.84 -7.11
N SER A 389 -7.79 26.00 -6.08
CA SER A 389 -8.09 26.40 -4.70
C SER A 389 -7.14 27.49 -4.21
N ASP A 390 -5.85 27.37 -4.51
CA ASP A 390 -4.83 28.35 -4.11
C ASP A 390 -5.07 29.72 -4.75
N VAL A 391 -5.43 29.76 -6.04
CA VAL A 391 -5.82 31.00 -6.71
C VAL A 391 -7.09 31.59 -6.11
N SER A 392 -8.08 30.76 -5.80
CA SER A 392 -9.34 31.23 -5.19
C SER A 392 -9.11 31.78 -3.77
N GLU A 393 -8.24 31.15 -2.99
CA GLU A 393 -7.89 31.55 -1.64
C GLU A 393 -7.02 32.81 -1.65
N PHE A 394 -6.04 32.88 -2.55
CA PHE A 394 -5.25 34.09 -2.80
C PHE A 394 -6.14 35.27 -3.16
N LEU A 395 -7.09 35.10 -4.09
CA LEU A 395 -8.04 36.16 -4.45
C LEU A 395 -8.93 36.53 -3.26
N ARG A 396 -9.45 35.55 -2.51
CA ARG A 396 -10.26 35.79 -1.30
C ARG A 396 -9.48 36.50 -0.19
N ARG A 397 -8.17 36.29 -0.09
CA ARG A 397 -7.31 36.92 0.91
C ARG A 397 -6.82 38.30 0.49
N THR A 398 -6.61 38.52 -0.81
CA THR A 398 -6.06 39.77 -1.35
C THR A 398 -7.11 40.79 -1.78
N TRP A 399 -8.36 40.39 -2.08
CA TRP A 399 -9.41 41.34 -2.49
C TRP A 399 -9.68 42.51 -1.51
N PRO A 400 -9.62 42.36 -0.17
CA PRO A 400 -9.84 43.49 0.73
C PRO A 400 -8.72 44.54 0.61
N LEU A 401 -7.51 44.08 0.29
CA LEU A 401 -6.34 44.92 0.07
C LEU A 401 -6.48 45.71 -1.24
N TRP A 402 -6.96 45.07 -2.31
CA TRP A 402 -7.29 45.74 -3.57
C TRP A 402 -8.39 46.78 -3.41
N LEU A 403 -9.43 46.51 -2.60
CA LEU A 403 -10.45 47.50 -2.26
C LEU A 403 -9.89 48.71 -1.49
N LEU A 404 -8.99 48.47 -0.53
CA LEU A 404 -8.33 49.54 0.23
C LEU A 404 -7.48 50.42 -0.70
N VAL A 405 -6.69 49.81 -1.58
CA VAL A 405 -5.89 50.53 -2.58
C VAL A 405 -6.81 51.35 -3.50
N ALA A 406 -7.93 50.77 -3.97
CA ALA A 406 -8.90 51.48 -4.79
C ALA A 406 -9.53 52.68 -4.03
N ALA A 407 -9.92 52.50 -2.76
CA ALA A 407 -10.50 53.56 -1.94
C ALA A 407 -9.51 54.71 -1.70
N VAL A 408 -8.25 54.40 -1.38
CA VAL A 408 -7.18 55.39 -1.22
C VAL A 408 -6.93 56.13 -2.53
N THR A 409 -6.85 55.41 -3.65
CA THR A 409 -6.65 56.00 -4.97
C THR A 409 -7.78 56.96 -5.34
N ILE A 410 -9.04 56.58 -5.10
CA ILE A 410 -10.21 57.44 -5.33
C ILE A 410 -10.16 58.68 -4.43
N ALA A 411 -9.80 58.53 -3.14
CA ALA A 411 -9.68 59.64 -2.22
C ALA A 411 -8.60 60.66 -2.66
N VAL A 412 -7.45 60.17 -3.15
CA VAL A 412 -6.37 61.01 -3.69
C VAL A 412 -6.81 61.75 -4.96
N ILE A 413 -7.53 61.07 -5.87
CA ILE A 413 -8.07 61.70 -7.09
C ILE A 413 -9.11 62.78 -6.75
N LEU A 414 -9.95 62.55 -5.74
CA LEU A 414 -10.95 63.53 -5.31
C LEU A 414 -10.33 64.72 -4.57
N ALA A 415 -9.26 64.51 -3.80
CA ALA A 415 -8.54 65.58 -3.08
C ALA A 415 -7.63 66.43 -3.99
N SER A 416 -7.32 65.95 -5.20
CA SER A 416 -6.52 66.66 -6.20
C SER A 416 -7.36 67.45 -7.22
N ARG A 417 -8.68 67.43 -7.08
CA ARG A 417 -9.64 68.30 -7.78
C ARG A 417 -10.12 69.40 -6.85
#